data_AF-A0A1G5FH25-F1
#
_entry.id   AF-A0A1G5FH25-F1
#
_cell.length_a   1.000
_cell.length_b   1.000
_cell.length_c   1.000
_cell.angle_alpha   90.00
_cell.angle_beta   90.00
_cell.angle_gamma   90.00
#
_symmetry.space_group_name_H-M   'P 1'
#
loop_
_entity.id
_entity.type
_entity.pdbx_description
1 polymer ?
#
loop_
_entity_poly.entity_id
_entity_poly.type
_entity_poly.pdbx_seq_one_letter_code
_entity_poly.pdbx_strand_id
1 'polypeptide(L)'
;MQEERRLNKLNEMLIVSGTGVITFGFWTVIKVFLMLIFKFDEINDLMDGDLTNPEQRWGVILIMIIVCLIIIGIRSYVGLSARAEGMGRHKRVSYIIVAVLMLVFEVAGTIEGLDMLVDASFDKTVDNVIELLVDITSYIILIQMIISAIGVRIVKARRRGGDADE
;
A
#
# COMPACT_ATOMS: atom_id res chain seq x y z
N MET A 1 -8.34 32.42 10.55
CA MET A 1 -6.99 32.01 11.00
C MET A 1 -6.89 30.53 11.42
N GLN A 2 -7.85 29.97 12.19
CA GLN A 2 -7.77 28.56 12.64
C GLN A 2 -7.85 27.52 11.49
N GLU A 3 -8.68 27.77 10.47
CA GLU A 3 -8.87 26.83 9.35
C GLU A 3 -7.64 26.69 8.45
N GLU A 4 -6.87 27.75 8.29
CA GLU A 4 -5.66 27.75 7.46
C GLU A 4 -4.56 26.90 8.09
N ARG A 5 -4.39 27.01 9.41
CA ARG A 5 -3.49 26.13 10.18
C ARG A 5 -3.89 24.66 10.04
N ARG A 6 -5.21 24.36 10.04
CA ARG A 6 -5.71 23.00 9.87
C ARG A 6 -5.43 22.46 8.46
N LEU A 7 -5.64 23.28 7.42
CA LEU A 7 -5.37 22.90 6.04
C LEU A 7 -3.88 22.60 5.82
N ASN A 8 -2.99 23.43 6.35
CA ASN A 8 -1.55 23.24 6.23
C ASN A 8 -1.10 21.92 6.89
N LYS A 9 -1.59 21.62 8.10
CA LYS A 9 -1.32 20.34 8.78
C LYS A 9 -1.81 19.14 7.97
N LEU A 10 -3.01 19.19 7.40
CA LEU A 10 -3.54 18.10 6.58
C LEU A 10 -2.72 17.90 5.28
N ASN A 11 -2.29 18.99 4.66
CA ASN A 11 -1.43 18.95 3.48
C ASN A 11 -0.06 18.33 3.77
N GLU A 12 0.58 18.73 4.87
CA GLU A 12 1.85 18.13 5.34
C GLU A 12 1.68 16.64 5.64
N MET A 13 0.62 16.27 6.37
CA MET A 13 0.31 14.88 6.67
C MET A 13 0.07 14.05 5.41
N LEU A 14 -0.60 14.63 4.40
CA LEU A 14 -0.85 14.00 3.11
C LEU A 14 0.44 13.80 2.29
N ILE A 15 1.39 14.74 2.36
CA ILE A 15 2.71 14.61 1.72
C ILE A 15 3.53 13.51 2.39
N VAL A 16 3.58 13.50 3.73
CA VAL A 16 4.34 12.51 4.50
C VAL A 16 3.76 11.11 4.30
N SER A 17 2.45 10.95 4.47
CA SER A 17 1.77 9.66 4.28
C SER A 17 1.83 9.18 2.83
N GLY A 18 1.69 10.08 1.84
CA GLY A 18 1.87 9.74 0.43
C GLY A 18 3.28 9.25 0.10
N THR A 19 4.30 9.81 0.76
CA THR A 19 5.68 9.31 0.65
C THR A 19 5.82 7.94 1.33
N GLY A 20 5.19 7.76 2.49
CA GLY A 20 5.11 6.47 3.17
C GLY A 20 4.55 5.37 2.28
N VAL A 21 3.42 5.61 1.60
CA VAL A 21 2.83 4.62 0.67
C VAL A 21 3.79 4.19 -0.44
N ILE A 22 4.61 5.12 -0.96
CA ILE A 22 5.64 4.79 -1.97
C ILE A 22 6.73 3.92 -1.35
N THR A 23 7.24 4.30 -0.17
CA THR A 23 8.27 3.54 0.56
C THR A 23 7.81 2.12 0.88
N PHE A 24 6.58 1.94 1.36
CA PHE A 24 5.99 0.61 1.59
C PHE A 24 5.77 -0.16 0.29
N GLY A 25 5.53 0.54 -0.83
CA GLY A 25 5.54 -0.07 -2.15
C GLY A 25 6.88 -0.68 -2.52
N PHE A 26 7.98 0.03 -2.28
CA PHE A 26 9.33 -0.52 -2.46
C PHE A 26 9.61 -1.67 -1.49
N TRP A 27 9.14 -1.57 -0.25
CA TRP A 27 9.30 -2.65 0.73
C TRP A 27 8.64 -3.96 0.28
N THR A 28 7.44 -3.93 -0.27
CA THR A 28 6.80 -5.14 -0.83
C THR A 28 7.59 -5.76 -1.97
N VAL A 29 8.27 -4.96 -2.78
CA VAL A 29 9.12 -5.48 -3.86
C VAL A 29 10.32 -6.22 -3.28
N ILE A 30 10.93 -5.66 -2.24
CA ILE A 30 12.02 -6.30 -1.51
C ILE A 30 11.52 -7.63 -0.93
N LYS A 31 10.35 -7.65 -0.28
CA LYS A 31 9.73 -8.89 0.23
C LYS A 31 9.58 -9.95 -0.86
N VAL A 32 8.99 -9.59 -2.01
CA VAL A 32 8.80 -10.55 -3.12
C VAL A 32 10.14 -11.04 -3.66
N PHE A 33 11.13 -10.17 -3.78
CA PHE A 33 12.46 -10.55 -4.24
C PHE A 33 13.17 -11.50 -3.24
N LEU A 34 13.05 -11.24 -1.94
CA LEU A 34 13.55 -12.14 -0.89
C LEU A 34 12.82 -13.49 -0.92
N MET A 35 11.50 -13.49 -1.08
CA MET A 35 10.71 -14.70 -1.20
C MET A 35 11.14 -15.53 -2.42
N LEU A 36 11.39 -14.89 -3.56
CA LEU A 36 11.89 -15.55 -4.77
C LEU A 36 13.29 -16.18 -4.60
N ILE A 37 14.15 -15.60 -3.75
CA ILE A 37 15.51 -16.12 -3.52
C ILE A 37 15.51 -17.22 -2.46
N PHE A 38 14.82 -17.00 -1.33
CA PHE A 38 14.90 -17.85 -0.15
C PHE A 38 13.82 -18.91 -0.06
N LYS A 39 12.67 -18.70 -0.72
CA LYS A 39 11.49 -19.58 -0.64
C LYS A 39 11.06 -20.12 -2.00
N PHE A 40 11.97 -20.14 -2.98
CA PHE A 40 11.66 -20.68 -4.30
C PHE A 40 11.19 -22.14 -4.21
N ASP A 41 11.81 -22.93 -3.33
CA ASP A 41 11.46 -24.34 -3.14
C ASP A 41 10.04 -24.51 -2.56
N GLU A 42 9.63 -23.66 -1.60
CA GLU A 42 8.25 -23.64 -1.07
C GLU A 42 7.22 -23.28 -2.16
N ILE A 43 7.56 -22.36 -3.07
CA ILE A 43 6.69 -21.98 -4.21
C ILE A 43 6.57 -23.15 -5.18
N ASN A 44 7.66 -23.87 -5.44
CA ASN A 44 7.66 -25.04 -6.32
C ASN A 44 6.74 -26.14 -5.75
N ASP A 45 6.83 -26.40 -4.45
CA ASP A 45 5.99 -27.39 -3.77
C ASP A 45 4.50 -27.01 -3.80
N LEU A 46 4.18 -25.72 -3.69
CA LEU A 46 2.79 -25.22 -3.75
C LEU A 46 2.14 -25.34 -5.14
N MET A 47 2.93 -25.40 -6.21
CA MET A 47 2.38 -25.45 -7.57
C MET A 47 2.03 -26.88 -8.03
N ASP A 48 2.19 -27.91 -7.17
CA ASP A 48 2.00 -29.34 -7.49
C ASP A 48 2.70 -29.75 -8.80
N GLY A 49 3.67 -28.95 -9.21
CA GLY A 49 4.20 -28.88 -10.55
C GLY A 49 5.67 -29.14 -10.46
N ASP A 50 6.12 -30.16 -11.19
CA ASP A 50 7.53 -30.43 -11.39
C ASP A 50 8.11 -29.25 -12.22
N LEU A 51 8.38 -28.08 -11.59
CA LEU A 51 9.09 -26.96 -12.23
C LEU A 51 10.57 -27.32 -12.51
N THR A 52 10.89 -28.61 -12.58
CA THR A 52 12.11 -29.16 -13.16
C THR A 52 12.29 -28.71 -14.60
N ASN A 53 11.21 -28.39 -15.34
CA ASN A 53 11.35 -27.75 -16.64
C ASN A 53 11.75 -26.26 -16.48
N PRO A 54 12.96 -25.86 -16.94
CA PRO A 54 13.43 -24.48 -16.82
C PRO A 54 12.50 -23.46 -17.47
N GLU A 55 11.73 -23.82 -18.52
CA GLU A 55 10.82 -22.91 -19.19
C GLU A 55 9.63 -22.48 -18.29
N GLN A 56 9.08 -23.41 -17.50
CA GLN A 56 7.98 -23.10 -16.59
C GLN A 56 8.44 -22.22 -15.43
N ARG A 57 9.63 -22.50 -14.90
CA ARG A 57 10.28 -21.68 -13.86
C ARG A 57 10.45 -20.22 -14.30
N TRP A 58 10.94 -19.99 -15.52
CA TRP A 58 11.06 -18.64 -16.08
C TRP A 58 9.70 -17.96 -16.27
N GLY A 59 8.66 -18.72 -16.64
CA GLY A 59 7.29 -18.21 -16.75
C GLY A 59 6.75 -17.67 -15.43
N VAL A 60 6.91 -18.42 -14.33
CA VAL A 60 6.47 -18.00 -12.98
C VAL A 60 7.21 -16.73 -12.54
N ILE A 61 8.54 -16.70 -12.69
CA ILE A 61 9.36 -15.53 -12.34
C ILE A 61 8.91 -14.30 -13.14
N LEU A 62 8.66 -14.44 -14.44
CA LEU A 62 8.21 -13.35 -15.30
C LEU A 62 6.85 -12.80 -14.83
N ILE A 63 5.89 -13.69 -14.53
CA ILE A 63 4.57 -13.29 -14.03
C ILE A 63 4.71 -12.54 -12.71
N MET A 64 5.52 -13.03 -11.77
CA MET A 64 5.74 -12.36 -10.48
C MET A 64 6.37 -10.97 -10.66
N ILE A 65 7.35 -10.82 -11.56
CA ILE A 65 7.93 -9.50 -11.89
C ILE A 65 6.87 -8.56 -12.45
N ILE A 66 6.02 -9.01 -13.37
CA ILE A 66 4.93 -8.21 -13.95
C ILE A 66 3.97 -7.76 -12.83
N VAL A 67 3.56 -8.66 -11.95
CA VAL A 67 2.70 -8.36 -10.80
C VAL A 67 3.36 -7.32 -9.88
N CYS A 68 4.66 -7.46 -9.57
CA CYS A 68 5.40 -6.47 -8.79
C CYS A 68 5.41 -5.09 -9.45
N LEU A 69 5.65 -5.01 -10.76
CA LEU A 69 5.65 -3.75 -11.50
C LEU A 69 4.26 -3.07 -11.46
N ILE A 70 3.19 -3.87 -11.56
CA ILE A 70 1.82 -3.37 -11.41
C ILE A 70 1.59 -2.82 -10.00
N ILE A 71 1.97 -3.56 -8.96
CA ILE A 71 1.81 -3.14 -7.56
C ILE A 71 2.59 -1.84 -7.29
N ILE A 72 3.84 -1.74 -7.73
CA ILE A 72 4.65 -0.52 -7.63
C ILE A 72 3.99 0.63 -8.39
N GLY A 73 3.51 0.37 -9.61
CA GLY A 73 2.85 1.38 -10.44
C GLY A 73 1.63 1.97 -9.76
N ILE A 74 0.78 1.11 -9.19
CA ILE A 74 -0.43 1.52 -8.46
C ILE A 74 -0.05 2.31 -7.20
N ARG A 75 0.90 1.81 -6.38
CA ARG A 75 1.36 2.51 -5.16
C ARG A 75 2.00 3.85 -5.46
N SER A 76 2.83 3.90 -6.51
CA SER A 76 3.46 5.13 -6.97
C SER A 76 2.43 6.13 -7.47
N TYR A 77 1.43 5.69 -8.24
CA TYR A 77 0.32 6.54 -8.68
C TYR A 77 -0.45 7.15 -7.50
N VAL A 78 -0.81 6.33 -6.51
CA VAL A 78 -1.55 6.77 -5.31
C VAL A 78 -0.70 7.73 -4.48
N GLY A 79 0.53 7.35 -4.15
CA GLY A 79 1.43 8.17 -3.32
C GLY A 79 1.85 9.48 -3.98
N LEU A 80 2.18 9.47 -5.27
CA LEU A 80 2.51 10.69 -6.02
C LEU A 80 1.28 11.61 -6.18
N SER A 81 0.09 11.03 -6.34
CA SER A 81 -1.15 11.80 -6.40
C SER A 81 -1.47 12.46 -5.06
N ALA A 82 -1.36 11.73 -3.95
CA ALA A 82 -1.52 12.26 -2.60
C ALA A 82 -0.51 13.39 -2.33
N ARG A 83 0.78 13.15 -2.62
CA ARG A 83 1.84 14.15 -2.45
C ARG A 83 1.57 15.41 -3.28
N ALA A 84 1.16 15.25 -4.53
CA ALA A 84 0.81 16.37 -5.39
C ALA A 84 -0.41 17.15 -4.87
N GLU A 85 -1.42 16.48 -4.33
CA GLU A 85 -2.58 17.13 -3.73
C GLU A 85 -2.21 17.91 -2.46
N GLY A 86 -1.33 17.36 -1.62
CA GLY A 86 -0.79 18.06 -0.45
C GLY A 86 0.06 19.28 -0.82
N MET A 87 0.73 19.26 -1.97
CA MET A 87 1.44 20.44 -2.54
C MET A 87 0.49 21.45 -3.21
N GLY A 88 -0.82 21.31 -3.05
CA GLY A 88 -1.82 22.25 -3.58
C GLY A 88 -2.26 21.99 -5.02
N ARG A 89 -1.76 20.93 -5.68
CA ARG A 89 -2.20 20.59 -7.05
C ARG A 89 -3.59 19.93 -7.01
N HIS A 90 -4.45 20.27 -7.98
CA HIS A 90 -5.74 19.59 -8.11
C HIS A 90 -5.55 18.15 -8.61
N LYS A 91 -6.06 17.19 -7.85
CA LYS A 91 -6.09 15.76 -8.22
C LYS A 91 -7.53 15.22 -8.18
N ARG A 92 -7.79 14.20 -8.99
CA ARG A 92 -9.10 13.53 -9.07
C ARG A 92 -9.32 12.64 -7.85
N VAL A 93 -10.58 12.38 -7.49
CA VAL A 93 -10.94 11.46 -6.38
C VAL A 93 -10.51 10.01 -6.67
N SER A 94 -10.22 9.68 -7.93
CA SER A 94 -9.88 8.32 -8.37
C SER A 94 -8.75 7.67 -7.56
N TYR A 95 -7.70 8.41 -7.19
CA TYR A 95 -6.60 7.81 -6.41
C TYR A 95 -7.03 7.45 -4.97
N ILE A 96 -8.02 8.14 -4.40
CA ILE A 96 -8.58 7.80 -3.08
C ILE A 96 -9.36 6.49 -3.19
N ILE A 97 -10.14 6.31 -4.26
CA ILE A 97 -10.86 5.04 -4.51
C ILE A 97 -9.86 3.89 -4.66
N VAL A 98 -8.80 4.10 -5.45
CA VAL A 98 -7.73 3.11 -5.60
C VAL A 98 -7.06 2.80 -4.26
N ALA A 99 -6.78 3.82 -3.43
CA ALA A 99 -6.20 3.63 -2.10
C ALA A 99 -7.10 2.81 -1.16
N VAL A 100 -8.42 3.04 -1.20
CA VAL A 100 -9.38 2.26 -0.42
C VAL A 100 -9.43 0.82 -0.90
N LEU A 101 -9.46 0.57 -2.22
CA LEU A 101 -9.41 -0.78 -2.77
C LEU A 101 -8.13 -1.51 -2.38
N MET A 102 -6.99 -0.83 -2.45
CA MET A 102 -5.71 -1.37 -1.99
C MET A 102 -5.75 -1.77 -0.52
N LEU A 103 -6.29 -0.92 0.36
CA LEU A 103 -6.43 -1.25 1.78
C LEU A 103 -7.28 -2.51 1.97
N VAL A 104 -8.38 -2.64 1.23
CA VAL A 104 -9.25 -3.83 1.29
C VAL A 104 -8.49 -5.09 0.86
N PHE A 105 -7.75 -5.04 -0.25
CA PHE A 105 -6.95 -6.18 -0.72
C PHE A 105 -5.82 -6.54 0.24
N GLU A 106 -5.13 -5.54 0.79
CA GLU A 106 -4.05 -5.77 1.74
C GLU A 106 -4.57 -6.42 3.03
N VAL A 107 -5.69 -5.93 3.58
CA VAL A 107 -6.32 -6.51 4.77
C VAL A 107 -6.82 -7.93 4.50
N ALA A 108 -7.46 -8.17 3.36
CA ALA A 108 -7.91 -9.51 2.98
C ALA A 108 -6.74 -10.51 2.90
N GLY A 109 -5.63 -10.12 2.25
CA GLY A 109 -4.44 -10.97 2.16
C GLY A 109 -3.81 -11.28 3.51
N THR A 110 -3.82 -10.33 4.46
CA THR A 110 -3.30 -10.60 5.81
C THR A 110 -4.25 -11.46 6.64
N ILE A 111 -5.56 -11.40 6.43
CA ILE A 111 -6.50 -12.33 7.07
C ILE A 111 -6.24 -13.77 6.59
N GLU A 112 -6.08 -13.97 5.28
CA GLU A 112 -5.71 -15.29 4.73
C GLU A 112 -4.36 -15.79 5.27
N GLY A 113 -3.40 -14.87 5.46
CA GLY A 113 -2.11 -15.19 6.09
C GLY A 113 -2.21 -15.56 7.57
N LEU A 114 -3.16 -14.97 8.32
CA LEU A 114 -3.34 -15.25 9.75
C LEU A 114 -3.84 -16.67 10.01
N ASP A 115 -4.70 -17.21 9.15
CA ASP A 115 -5.16 -18.59 9.29
C ASP A 115 -4.00 -19.59 9.20
N MET A 116 -2.98 -19.30 8.38
CA MET A 116 -1.76 -20.11 8.29
C MET A 116 -0.85 -19.98 9.52
N LEU A 117 -0.99 -18.91 10.32
CA LEU A 117 -0.17 -18.67 11.51
C LEU A 117 -0.66 -19.42 12.74
N VAL A 118 -1.96 -19.68 12.83
CA VAL A 118 -2.56 -20.41 13.96
C VAL A 118 -2.06 -21.86 14.03
N ASP A 119 -1.67 -22.44 12.89
CA ASP A 119 -1.16 -23.81 12.78
C ASP A 119 0.37 -23.94 12.83
N ALA A 120 1.12 -22.83 12.93
CA ALA A 120 2.57 -22.83 12.80
C ALA A 120 3.34 -22.97 14.14
N SER A 121 4.50 -23.63 14.09
CA SER A 121 5.41 -23.83 15.24
C SER A 121 6.04 -22.53 15.76
N PHE A 122 6.39 -22.53 17.06
CA PHE A 122 6.86 -21.35 17.83
C PHE A 122 8.03 -20.57 17.20
N ASP A 123 8.97 -21.22 16.52
CA ASP A 123 10.12 -20.53 15.90
C ASP A 123 9.71 -19.69 14.67
N LYS A 124 8.67 -20.10 13.93
CA LYS A 124 8.14 -19.31 12.81
C LYS A 124 7.32 -18.12 13.32
N THR A 125 6.84 -18.16 14.56
CA THR A 125 5.95 -17.14 15.13
C THR A 125 6.62 -15.76 15.22
N VAL A 126 7.93 -15.67 15.51
CA VAL A 126 8.60 -14.37 15.67
C VAL A 126 8.72 -13.63 14.33
N ASP A 127 9.20 -14.29 13.27
CA ASP A 127 9.33 -13.69 11.94
C ASP A 127 7.97 -13.24 11.40
N ASN A 128 6.95 -14.07 11.62
CA ASN A 128 5.59 -13.78 11.20
C ASN A 128 4.97 -12.59 11.97
N VAL A 129 5.29 -12.44 13.25
CA VAL A 129 4.87 -11.26 14.03
C VAL A 129 5.54 -9.99 13.53
N ILE A 130 6.84 -10.05 13.20
CA ILE A 130 7.55 -8.90 12.62
C ILE A 130 6.93 -8.52 11.28
N GLU A 131 6.66 -9.49 10.42
CA GLU A 131 5.98 -9.27 9.14
C GLU A 131 4.62 -8.59 9.31
N LEU A 132 3.80 -9.10 10.23
CA LEU A 132 2.50 -8.54 10.55
C LEU A 132 2.58 -7.09 11.06
N LEU A 133 3.55 -6.76 11.91
CA LEU A 133 3.74 -5.39 12.41
C LEU A 133 4.09 -4.40 11.29
N VAL A 134 4.91 -4.83 10.32
CA VAL A 134 5.25 -4.00 9.16
C VAL A 134 4.03 -3.79 8.28
N ASP A 135 3.20 -4.81 8.08
CA ASP A 135 1.97 -4.71 7.29
C ASP A 135 0.92 -3.82 7.98
N ILE A 136 0.73 -3.96 9.30
CA ILE A 136 -0.11 -3.05 10.10
C ILE A 136 0.37 -1.60 9.96
N THR A 137 1.68 -1.36 9.98
CA THR A 137 2.25 -0.02 9.80
C THR A 137 1.93 0.55 8.42
N SER A 138 2.00 -0.29 7.37
CA SER A 138 1.55 0.08 6.01
C SER A 138 0.08 0.52 6.00
N TYR A 139 -0.79 -0.23 6.69
CA TYR A 139 -2.22 0.09 6.75
C TYR A 139 -2.50 1.42 7.43
N ILE A 140 -1.84 1.66 8.56
CA ILE A 140 -1.98 2.92 9.30
C ILE A 140 -1.61 4.09 8.40
N ILE A 141 -0.51 3.99 7.64
CA ILE A 141 -0.07 5.04 6.73
C ILE A 141 -1.08 5.24 5.58
N LEU A 142 -1.61 4.16 5.02
CA LEU A 142 -2.61 4.23 3.95
C LEU A 142 -3.92 4.85 4.44
N ILE A 143 -4.41 4.45 5.62
CA ILE A 143 -5.58 5.04 6.28
C ILE A 143 -5.37 6.52 6.57
N GLN A 144 -4.21 6.88 7.12
CA GLN A 144 -3.84 8.27 7.43
C GLN A 144 -3.82 9.13 6.18
N MET A 145 -3.32 8.60 5.06
CA MET A 145 -3.34 9.26 3.76
C MET A 145 -4.79 9.49 3.28
N ILE A 146 -5.65 8.47 3.38
CA ILE A 146 -7.07 8.56 2.98
C ILE A 146 -7.81 9.61 3.81
N ILE A 147 -7.66 9.58 5.14
CA ILE A 147 -8.29 10.54 6.06
C ILE A 147 -7.82 11.97 5.75
N SER A 148 -6.51 12.14 5.55
CA SER A 148 -5.93 13.45 5.22
C SER A 148 -6.48 13.97 3.88
N ALA A 149 -6.55 13.11 2.85
CA ALA A 149 -7.08 13.47 1.54
C ALA A 149 -8.55 13.92 1.60
N ILE A 150 -9.39 13.17 2.31
CA ILE A 150 -10.80 13.53 2.51
C ILE A 150 -10.91 14.84 3.29
N GLY A 151 -10.13 14.99 4.37
CA GLY A 151 -10.09 16.21 5.18
C GLY A 151 -9.73 17.46 4.38
N VAL A 152 -8.70 17.39 3.53
CA VAL A 152 -8.32 18.50 2.64
C VAL A 152 -9.48 18.91 1.72
N ARG A 153 -10.22 17.95 1.17
CA ARG A 153 -11.35 18.22 0.28
C ARG A 153 -12.54 18.85 1.01
N ILE A 154 -12.87 18.37 2.20
CA ILE A 154 -13.95 18.93 3.03
C ILE A 154 -13.65 20.39 3.37
N VAL A 155 -12.42 20.68 3.82
CA VAL A 155 -12.02 22.06 4.18
C VAL A 155 -12.03 22.97 2.94
N LYS A 156 -11.53 22.50 1.79
CA LYS A 156 -11.58 23.28 0.53
C LYS A 156 -13.01 23.53 0.05
N ALA A 157 -13.92 22.57 0.21
CA ALA A 157 -15.32 22.73 -0.17
C ALA A 157 -16.04 23.78 0.69
N ARG A 158 -15.80 23.81 2.00
CA ARG A 158 -16.39 24.80 2.91
C ARG A 158 -15.98 26.24 2.57
N ARG A 159 -14.70 26.47 2.23
CA ARG A 159 -14.22 27.80 1.83
C ARG A 159 -14.93 28.34 0.58
N ARG A 160 -15.10 27.48 -0.44
CA ARG A 160 -15.81 27.86 -1.67
C ARG A 160 -17.28 28.18 -1.46
N GLY A 161 -17.92 27.60 -0.44
CA GLY A 161 -19.31 27.91 -0.08
C GLY A 161 -19.45 29.22 0.68
N GLY A 162 -18.51 29.54 1.57
CA GLY A 162 -18.53 30.80 2.33
C GLY A 162 -18.31 32.04 1.45
N ASP A 163 -17.46 31.94 0.43
CA ASP A 163 -17.20 33.04 -0.50
C ASP A 163 -18.39 33.35 -1.45
N ALA A 164 -19.44 32.52 -1.46
CA ALA A 164 -20.63 32.71 -2.30
C ALA A 164 -21.79 33.41 -1.56
N ASP A 165 -21.70 33.52 -0.23
CA ASP A 165 -22.72 34.12 0.65
C ASP A 165 -22.33 35.54 1.14
N GLU A 166 -21.15 36.05 0.77
CA GLU A 166 -20.68 37.44 0.98
C GLU A 166 -20.77 38.29 -0.31
#